data_AF-A0A8F7Y933-F1
#
_entry.id   AF-A0A8F7Y933-F1
#
_cell.length_a   1.000
_cell.length_b   1.000
_cell.length_c   1.000
_cell.angle_alpha   90.00
_cell.angle_beta   90.00
_cell.angle_gamma   90.00
#
_symmetry.space_group_name_H-M   'P 1'
#
loop_
_entity.id
_entity.type
_entity.pdbx_description
1 polymer ?
#
loop_
_entity_poly.entity_id
_entity_poly.type
_entity_poly.pdbx_seq_one_letter_code
_entity_poly.pdbx_strand_id
1 'polypeptide(L)'
;MNIDKRALREVAEKATKGPWKVFSDIDTKTFSIHTPRDKRCENVIKWGGFDCQPNAEANAEFIAAFNPKFALALLDENIQLQREKDAIEAVALALRDDMRQAREQLAAAERRIAELEARTVNLPKLSVGEAMHMSGFSRDYAEGWCAGNDNAIHEIRAAGIKVKGE
;
A
#
# COMPACT_ATOMS: atom_id res chain seq x y z
N MET A 1 -5.67 -26.77 -11.53
CA MET A 1 -5.63 -27.80 -10.48
C MET A 1 -5.80 -27.10 -9.14
N ASN A 2 -6.81 -27.46 -8.34
CA ASN A 2 -7.00 -26.89 -7.01
C ASN A 2 -6.42 -27.87 -5.98
N ILE A 3 -5.42 -27.45 -5.21
CA ILE A 3 -4.77 -28.30 -4.21
C ILE A 3 -5.44 -28.04 -2.87
N ASP A 4 -6.03 -29.08 -2.28
CA ASP A 4 -6.52 -29.01 -0.90
C ASP A 4 -5.33 -29.00 0.08
N LYS A 5 -4.90 -27.79 0.43
CA LYS A 5 -3.77 -27.55 1.35
C LYS A 5 -4.05 -28.06 2.76
N ARG A 6 -5.32 -28.12 3.18
CA ARG A 6 -5.70 -28.61 4.51
C ARG A 6 -5.56 -30.12 4.54
N ALA A 7 -6.15 -30.82 3.56
CA ALA A 7 -5.97 -32.26 3.44
C ALA A 7 -4.48 -32.63 3.32
N LEU A 8 -3.70 -31.87 2.55
CA LEU A 8 -2.25 -32.08 2.42
C LEU A 8 -1.50 -31.90 3.75
N ARG A 9 -1.86 -30.89 4.55
CA ARG A 9 -1.30 -30.70 5.89
C ARG A 9 -1.64 -31.87 6.81
N GLU A 10 -2.91 -32.28 6.84
CA GLU A 10 -3.37 -33.36 7.71
C GLU A 10 -2.65 -34.69 7.42
N VAL A 11 -2.41 -35.01 6.14
CA VAL A 11 -1.63 -36.22 5.79
C VAL A 11 -0.15 -36.06 6.12
N ALA A 12 0.44 -34.89 5.91
CA ALA A 12 1.85 -34.64 6.23
C ALA A 12 2.13 -34.62 7.74
N GLU A 13 1.19 -34.17 8.57
CA GLU A 13 1.31 -34.20 10.03
C GLU A 13 1.28 -35.62 10.61
N LYS A 14 0.49 -36.51 10.00
CA LYS A 14 0.36 -37.93 10.38
C LYS A 14 1.52 -38.79 9.87
N ALA A 15 2.21 -38.36 8.81
CA ALA A 15 3.30 -39.10 8.21
C ALA A 15 4.57 -39.11 9.08
N THR A 16 5.45 -40.09 8.86
CA THR A 16 6.72 -40.22 9.58
C THR A 16 7.63 -39.01 9.31
N LYS A 17 7.82 -38.20 10.35
CA LYS A 17 8.67 -37.00 10.30
C LYS A 17 10.14 -37.38 10.43
N GLY A 18 11.01 -36.69 9.72
CA GLY A 18 12.46 -36.87 9.82
C GLY A 18 13.14 -36.67 8.48
N PRO A 19 14.49 -36.66 8.44
CA PRO A 19 15.19 -36.73 7.17
C PRO A 19 14.84 -38.07 6.54
N TRP A 20 14.43 -38.03 5.28
CA TRP A 20 14.28 -39.23 4.47
C TRP A 20 15.54 -39.37 3.62
N LYS A 21 16.04 -40.60 3.46
CA LYS A 21 17.23 -40.87 2.65
C LYS A 21 16.93 -41.95 1.63
N VAL A 22 17.48 -41.78 0.43
CA VAL A 22 17.45 -42.80 -0.61
C VAL A 22 18.44 -43.90 -0.25
N PHE A 23 18.02 -45.13 -0.49
CA PHE A 23 18.84 -46.32 -0.47
C PHE A 23 18.75 -46.98 -1.83
N SER A 24 19.90 -47.38 -2.36
CA SER A 24 20.01 -48.12 -3.62
C SER A 24 20.58 -49.51 -3.36
N ASP A 25 19.90 -50.51 -3.91
CA ASP A 25 20.45 -51.84 -4.11
C ASP A 25 20.95 -51.93 -5.55
N ILE A 26 22.26 -52.05 -5.74
CA ILE A 26 22.91 -52.04 -7.06
C ILE A 26 22.59 -53.34 -7.81
N ASP A 27 22.48 -54.46 -7.10
CA ASP A 27 22.29 -55.78 -7.71
C ASP A 27 20.85 -55.93 -8.22
N THR A 28 19.88 -55.37 -7.50
CA THR A 28 18.46 -55.40 -7.92
C THR A 28 18.00 -54.12 -8.62
N LYS A 29 18.85 -53.09 -8.71
CA LYS A 29 18.51 -51.74 -9.19
C LYS A 29 17.23 -51.18 -8.54
N THR A 30 17.06 -51.48 -7.25
CA THR A 30 15.91 -51.05 -6.45
C THR A 30 16.27 -49.78 -5.69
N PHE A 31 15.39 -48.77 -5.75
CA PHE A 31 15.53 -47.53 -5.00
C PHE A 31 14.41 -47.42 -3.97
N SER A 32 14.78 -47.27 -2.70
CA SER A 32 13.84 -47.20 -1.58
C SER A 32 14.15 -46.01 -0.68
N ILE A 33 13.19 -45.60 0.15
CA ILE A 33 13.34 -44.47 1.07
C ILE A 33 13.30 -44.98 2.51
N HIS A 34 14.27 -44.57 3.33
CA HIS A 34 14.34 -44.92 4.76
C HIS A 34 14.48 -43.69 5.66
N THR A 35 14.29 -43.91 6.96
CA THR A 35 14.77 -42.98 7.97
C THR A 35 16.24 -43.29 8.32
N PRO A 36 17.10 -42.29 8.62
CA PRO A 36 18.54 -42.49 8.82
C PRO A 36 18.94 -43.39 9.99
N ARG A 37 18.00 -43.85 10.82
CA ARG A 37 18.26 -44.77 11.94
C ARG A 37 17.86 -46.22 11.65
N ASP A 38 17.20 -46.48 10.53
CA ASP A 38 16.88 -47.86 10.12
C ASP A 38 18.14 -48.55 9.59
N LYS A 39 18.44 -49.72 10.17
CA LYS A 39 19.68 -50.46 9.94
C LYS A 39 19.56 -51.56 8.88
N ARG A 40 18.38 -51.83 8.30
CA ARG A 40 18.18 -52.60 7.04
C ARG A 40 16.77 -53.17 6.83
N CYS A 41 15.74 -52.85 7.63
CA CYS A 41 14.55 -53.71 7.67
C CYS A 41 13.20 -53.07 7.35
N GLU A 42 13.06 -51.74 7.26
CA GLU A 42 11.76 -51.12 6.99
C GLU A 42 11.86 -49.97 5.97
N ASN A 43 11.67 -50.32 4.68
CA ASN A 43 11.47 -49.31 3.64
C ASN A 43 10.23 -48.47 3.99
N VAL A 44 10.38 -47.16 4.13
CA VAL A 44 9.25 -46.21 4.26
C VAL A 44 8.42 -46.22 2.97
N ILE A 45 9.11 -46.31 1.83
CA ILE A 45 8.47 -46.50 0.51
C ILE A 45 9.32 -47.47 -0.32
N LYS A 46 8.68 -48.50 -0.89
CA LYS A 46 9.24 -49.44 -1.87
C LYS A 46 8.27 -49.58 -3.05
N TRP A 47 8.76 -49.37 -4.27
CA TRP A 47 7.91 -49.24 -5.46
C TRP A 47 8.02 -50.48 -6.35
N GLY A 48 6.98 -51.32 -6.37
CA GLY A 48 6.87 -52.36 -7.40
C GLY A 48 6.68 -51.73 -8.79
N GLY A 49 7.52 -52.09 -9.77
CA GLY A 49 7.37 -51.67 -11.17
C GLY A 49 8.08 -50.37 -11.59
N PHE A 50 8.61 -49.60 -10.64
CA PHE A 50 9.54 -48.49 -10.92
C PHE A 50 11.01 -48.87 -10.78
N ASP A 51 11.30 -50.00 -10.14
CA ASP A 51 12.62 -50.60 -10.11
C ASP A 51 13.15 -50.79 -11.54
N CYS A 52 14.47 -50.60 -11.74
CA CYS A 52 15.14 -50.67 -13.04
C CYS A 52 14.75 -49.61 -14.09
N GLN A 53 13.89 -48.63 -13.76
CA GLN A 53 13.60 -47.50 -14.66
C GLN A 53 14.76 -46.49 -14.69
N PRO A 54 15.03 -45.80 -15.82
CA PRO A 54 16.13 -44.83 -15.91
C PRO A 54 16.09 -43.70 -14.87
N ASN A 55 14.88 -43.28 -14.46
CA ASN A 55 14.68 -42.16 -13.52
C ASN A 55 14.37 -42.62 -12.08
N ALA A 56 14.50 -43.91 -11.77
CA ALA A 56 14.09 -44.45 -10.48
C ALA A 56 14.84 -43.80 -9.30
N GLU A 57 16.14 -43.56 -9.46
CA GLU A 57 16.98 -42.87 -8.47
C GLU A 57 16.51 -41.43 -8.24
N ALA A 58 16.39 -40.65 -9.32
CA ALA A 58 15.97 -39.24 -9.25
C ALA A 58 14.57 -39.07 -8.62
N ASN A 59 13.64 -39.99 -8.90
CA ASN A 59 12.32 -39.98 -8.28
C ASN A 59 12.39 -40.23 -6.77
N ALA A 60 13.21 -41.19 -6.34
CA ALA A 60 13.41 -41.47 -4.92
C ALA A 60 14.08 -40.29 -4.20
N GLU A 61 15.07 -39.65 -4.83
CA GLU A 61 15.75 -38.46 -4.30
C GLU A 61 14.78 -37.29 -4.14
N PHE A 62 13.95 -37.02 -5.15
CA PHE A 62 12.95 -35.96 -5.10
C PHE A 62 11.96 -36.17 -3.94
N ILE A 63 11.43 -37.38 -3.77
CA ILE A 63 10.45 -37.68 -2.71
C ILE A 63 11.12 -37.65 -1.32
N ALA A 64 12.35 -38.13 -1.21
CA ALA A 64 13.11 -38.06 0.04
C ALA A 64 13.42 -36.60 0.44
N ALA A 65 13.73 -35.75 -0.53
CA ALA A 65 13.88 -34.31 -0.31
C ALA A 65 12.54 -33.65 0.06
N PHE A 66 11.47 -33.98 -0.66
CA PHE A 66 10.09 -33.52 -0.41
C PHE A 66 9.37 -34.38 0.66
N ASN A 67 10.07 -34.68 1.75
CA ASN A 67 9.48 -35.41 2.87
C ASN A 67 8.40 -34.57 3.60
N PRO A 68 7.61 -35.17 4.51
CA PRO A 68 6.52 -34.48 5.20
C PRO A 68 6.95 -33.24 5.98
N LYS A 69 8.18 -33.22 6.54
CA LYS A 69 8.72 -32.03 7.22
C LYS A 69 8.87 -30.87 6.23
N PHE A 70 9.37 -31.13 5.03
CA PHE A 70 9.54 -30.12 4.00
C PHE A 70 8.19 -29.63 3.44
N ALA A 71 7.24 -30.54 3.22
CA ALA A 71 5.89 -30.18 2.81
C ALA A 71 5.18 -29.27 3.83
N LEU A 72 5.31 -29.56 5.12
CA LEU A 72 4.76 -28.70 6.18
C LEU A 72 5.42 -27.32 6.21
N ALA A 73 6.75 -27.24 6.08
CA ALA A 73 7.47 -25.98 6.04
C ALA A 73 7.01 -25.09 4.87
N LEU A 74 6.88 -25.66 3.67
CA LEU A 74 6.34 -24.92 2.51
C LEU A 74 4.89 -24.50 2.69
N LEU A 75 4.07 -25.31 3.36
CA LEU A 75 2.69 -24.94 3.67
C LEU A 75 2.64 -23.80 4.71
N ASP A 76 3.56 -23.77 5.68
CA ASP A 76 3.70 -22.68 6.64
C ASP A 76 4.13 -21.38 5.93
N GLU A 77 5.15 -21.44 5.06
CA GLU A 77 5.58 -20.32 4.23
C GLU A 77 4.44 -19.80 3.34
N ASN A 78 3.65 -20.70 2.75
CA ASN A 78 2.51 -20.31 1.93
C ASN A 78 1.43 -19.58 2.72
N ILE A 79 1.15 -20.00 3.96
CA ILE A 79 0.22 -19.31 4.86
C ILE A 79 0.77 -17.93 5.24
N GLN A 80 2.07 -17.84 5.52
CA GLN A 80 2.72 -16.57 5.84
C GLN A 80 2.63 -15.59 4.67
N LEU A 81 2.96 -16.03 3.44
CA LEU A 81 2.84 -15.22 2.23
C LEU A 81 1.40 -14.76 1.97
N GLN A 82 0.40 -15.61 2.26
CA GLN A 82 -1.00 -15.21 2.13
C GLN A 82 -1.37 -14.10 3.11
N ARG A 83 -0.91 -14.19 4.37
CA ARG A 83 -1.14 -13.14 5.38
C ARG A 83 -0.46 -11.82 5.01
N GLU A 84 0.77 -11.88 4.50
CA GLU A 84 1.49 -10.70 4.03
C GLU A 84 0.80 -10.04 2.84
N LYS A 85 0.31 -10.85 1.89
CA LYS A 85 -0.49 -10.35 0.78
C LYS A 85 -1.76 -9.64 1.28
N ASP A 86 -2.50 -10.26 2.19
CA ASP A 86 -3.74 -9.69 2.73
C ASP A 86 -3.45 -8.38 3.51
N ALA A 87 -2.32 -8.31 4.23
CA ALA A 87 -1.89 -7.10 4.93
C ALA A 87 -1.50 -5.97 3.96
N ILE A 88 -0.77 -6.28 2.88
CA ILE A 88 -0.41 -5.31 1.84
C ILE A 88 -1.67 -4.78 1.15
N GLU A 89 -2.64 -5.65 0.87
CA GLU A 89 -3.92 -5.24 0.26
C GLU A 89 -4.69 -4.29 1.18
N ALA A 90 -4.75 -4.57 2.48
CA ALA A 90 -5.38 -3.68 3.46
C ALA A 90 -4.69 -2.30 3.52
N VAL A 91 -3.36 -2.27 3.53
CA VAL A 91 -2.59 -1.01 3.52
C VAL A 91 -2.81 -0.23 2.21
N ALA A 92 -2.87 -0.91 1.07
CA ALA A 92 -3.11 -0.27 -0.22
C ALA A 92 -4.52 0.35 -0.31
N LEU A 93 -5.52 -0.27 0.32
CA LEU A 93 -6.87 0.28 0.42
C LEU A 93 -6.89 1.52 1.31
N ALA A 94 -6.28 1.47 2.50
CA ALA A 94 -6.19 2.63 3.39
C ALA A 94 -5.48 3.82 2.71
N LEU A 95 -4.36 3.57 2.04
CA LEU A 95 -3.63 4.61 1.31
C LEU A 95 -4.47 5.23 0.19
N ARG A 96 -5.32 4.44 -0.49
CA ARG A 96 -6.22 4.95 -1.52
C ARG A 96 -7.25 5.92 -0.95
N ASP A 97 -7.78 5.62 0.23
CA ASP A 97 -8.76 6.46 0.90
C ASP A 97 -8.11 7.74 1.44
N ASP A 98 -6.93 7.66 2.04
CA ASP A 98 -6.14 8.82 2.47
C ASP A 98 -5.82 9.76 1.29
N MET A 99 -5.41 9.19 0.14
CA MET A 99 -5.15 9.97 -1.07
C MET A 99 -6.42 10.64 -1.63
N ARG A 100 -7.58 10.01 -1.49
CA ARG A 100 -8.86 10.63 -1.87
C ARG A 100 -9.18 11.81 -0.96
N GLN A 101 -9.08 11.62 0.35
CA GLN A 101 -9.33 12.67 1.33
C GLN A 101 -8.37 13.84 1.14
N ALA A 102 -7.08 13.57 0.91
CA ALA A 102 -6.09 14.62 0.63
C ALA A 102 -6.43 15.43 -0.64
N ARG A 103 -6.92 14.77 -1.70
CA ARG A 103 -7.37 15.45 -2.93
C ARG A 103 -8.61 16.31 -2.70
N GLU A 104 -9.57 15.83 -1.91
CA GLU A 104 -10.76 16.60 -1.55
C GLU A 104 -10.42 17.83 -0.72
N GLN A 105 -9.52 17.68 0.26
CA GLN A 105 -9.01 18.78 1.06
C GLN A 105 -8.24 19.80 0.21
N LEU A 106 -7.40 19.32 -0.71
CA LEU A 106 -6.68 20.18 -1.66
C LEU A 106 -7.65 20.98 -2.52
N ALA A 107 -8.64 20.32 -3.13
CA ALA A 107 -9.65 21.00 -3.95
C ALA A 107 -10.48 22.02 -3.14
N ALA A 108 -10.79 21.71 -1.87
CA ALA A 108 -11.47 22.65 -0.98
C ALA A 108 -10.59 23.87 -0.64
N ALA A 109 -9.29 23.64 -0.37
CA ALA A 109 -8.34 24.70 -0.10
C ALA A 109 -8.13 25.59 -1.32
N GLU A 110 -7.95 25.01 -2.51
CA GLU A 110 -7.84 25.74 -3.78
C GLU A 110 -9.08 26.60 -4.04
N ARG A 111 -10.29 26.07 -3.82
CA ARG A 111 -11.53 26.86 -3.93
C ARG A 111 -11.56 28.01 -2.94
N ARG A 112 -11.13 27.77 -1.70
CA ARG A 112 -11.10 28.81 -0.66
C ARG A 112 -10.10 29.91 -1.00
N ILE A 113 -8.92 29.53 -1.51
CA ILE A 113 -7.91 30.48 -1.99
C ILE A 113 -8.49 31.32 -3.13
N ALA A 114 -9.09 30.70 -4.15
CA ALA A 114 -9.72 31.41 -5.25
C ALA A 114 -10.84 32.36 -4.79
N GLU A 115 -11.66 31.95 -3.81
CA GLU A 115 -12.68 32.82 -3.22
C GLU A 115 -12.03 34.03 -2.52
N LEU A 116 -10.97 33.81 -1.74
CA LEU A 116 -10.25 34.89 -1.04
C LEU A 116 -9.55 35.83 -2.02
N GLU A 117 -8.94 35.32 -3.08
CA GLU A 117 -8.29 36.09 -4.15
C GLU A 117 -9.29 36.87 -5.02
N ALA A 118 -10.56 36.44 -5.06
CA ALA A 118 -11.64 37.15 -5.74
C ALA A 118 -12.25 38.27 -4.89
N ARG A 119 -12.05 38.27 -3.56
CA ARG A 119 -12.55 39.33 -2.69
C ARG A 119 -11.84 40.65 -3.00
N THR A 120 -12.60 41.73 -2.95
CA THR A 120 -12.10 43.08 -3.15
C THR A 120 -12.46 43.94 -1.95
N VAL A 121 -11.56 44.84 -1.58
CA VAL A 121 -11.83 45.86 -0.57
C VAL A 121 -12.64 46.97 -1.20
N ASN A 122 -13.72 47.38 -0.56
CA ASN A 122 -14.54 48.50 -1.04
C ASN A 122 -14.12 49.79 -0.32
N LEU A 123 -13.40 50.66 -1.02
CA LEU A 123 -13.10 52.02 -0.58
C LEU A 123 -13.68 53.01 -1.60
N PRO A 124 -14.85 53.61 -1.33
CA PRO A 124 -15.49 54.50 -2.28
C PRO A 124 -14.62 55.73 -2.55
N LYS A 125 -14.45 56.08 -3.82
CA LYS A 125 -13.76 57.31 -4.22
C LYS A 125 -14.79 58.41 -4.41
N LEU A 126 -14.75 59.40 -3.52
CA LEU A 126 -15.61 60.59 -3.58
C LEU A 126 -14.78 61.80 -4.00
N SER A 127 -15.40 62.70 -4.75
CA SER A 127 -14.86 64.04 -4.95
C SER A 127 -14.93 64.84 -3.64
N VAL A 128 -14.10 65.87 -3.53
CA VAL A 128 -14.09 66.78 -2.37
C VAL A 128 -15.49 67.36 -2.13
N GLY A 129 -16.22 67.73 -3.19
CA GLY A 129 -17.58 68.25 -3.08
C GLY A 129 -18.58 67.22 -2.53
N GLU A 130 -18.50 65.96 -2.96
CA GLU A 130 -19.34 64.88 -2.43
C GLU A 130 -19.00 64.57 -0.97
N ALA A 131 -17.71 64.55 -0.61
CA ALA A 131 -17.27 64.34 0.76
C ALA A 131 -17.71 65.50 1.69
N MET A 132 -17.63 66.75 1.23
CA MET A 132 -18.18 67.91 1.95
C MET A 132 -19.69 67.79 2.14
N HIS A 133 -20.42 67.43 1.08
CA HIS A 133 -21.88 67.30 1.14
C HIS A 133 -22.34 66.18 2.09
N MET A 134 -21.67 65.02 2.05
CA MET A 134 -21.99 63.89 2.93
C MET A 134 -21.65 64.15 4.39
N SER A 135 -20.52 64.83 4.65
CA SER A 135 -19.98 64.96 5.99
C SER A 135 -20.39 66.25 6.71
N GLY A 136 -20.77 67.29 5.96
CA GLY A 136 -21.09 68.61 6.49
C GLY A 136 -19.88 69.41 6.98
N PHE A 137 -18.66 68.88 6.80
CA PHE A 137 -17.42 69.52 7.25
C PHE A 137 -16.82 70.45 6.21
N SER A 138 -15.77 71.17 6.63
CA SER A 138 -15.04 72.12 5.80
C SER A 138 -14.37 71.45 4.60
N ARG A 139 -14.03 72.28 3.61
CA ARG A 139 -13.26 71.85 2.45
C ARG A 139 -11.93 71.20 2.84
N ASP A 140 -11.20 71.80 3.78
CA ASP A 140 -9.90 71.28 4.25
C ASP A 140 -10.03 69.86 4.85
N TYR A 141 -11.10 69.62 5.60
CA TYR A 141 -11.41 68.28 6.12
C TYR A 141 -11.67 67.28 4.97
N ALA A 142 -12.49 67.68 3.99
CA ALA A 142 -12.84 66.83 2.87
C ALA A 142 -11.62 66.52 1.97
N GLU A 143 -10.73 67.49 1.74
CA GLU A 143 -9.47 67.28 1.02
C GLU A 143 -8.55 66.31 1.77
N GLY A 144 -8.43 66.46 3.09
CA GLY A 144 -7.67 65.52 3.93
C GLY A 144 -8.25 64.10 3.90
N TRP A 145 -9.58 63.96 3.94
CA TRP A 145 -10.25 62.66 3.83
C TRP A 145 -9.99 61.99 2.48
N CYS A 146 -10.14 62.73 1.37
CA CYS A 146 -9.88 62.21 0.02
C CYS A 146 -8.42 61.78 -0.14
N ALA A 147 -7.46 62.58 0.34
CA ALA A 147 -6.04 62.26 0.30
C ALA A 147 -5.70 61.01 1.14
N GLY A 148 -6.28 60.90 2.34
CA GLY A 148 -6.13 59.72 3.19
C GLY A 148 -6.71 58.45 2.55
N ASN A 149 -7.87 58.56 1.89
CA ASN A 149 -8.50 57.45 1.19
C ASN A 149 -7.68 56.99 -0.03
N ASP A 150 -7.11 57.92 -0.80
CA ASP A 150 -6.21 57.58 -1.92
C ASP A 150 -4.92 56.90 -1.43
N ASN A 151 -4.37 57.34 -0.29
CA ASN A 151 -3.22 56.67 0.33
C ASN A 151 -3.57 55.26 0.83
N ALA A 152 -4.74 55.08 1.46
CA ALA A 152 -5.20 53.76 1.89
C ALA A 152 -5.37 52.79 0.69
N ILE A 153 -5.93 53.27 -0.42
CA ILE A 153 -6.04 52.49 -1.66
C ILE A 153 -4.66 52.12 -2.20
N HIS A 154 -3.70 53.05 -2.19
CA HIS A 154 -2.32 52.80 -2.62
C HIS A 154 -1.66 51.68 -1.79
N GLU A 155 -1.72 51.78 -0.47
CA GLU A 155 -1.11 50.78 0.43
C GLU A 155 -1.76 49.39 0.32
N ILE A 156 -3.08 49.33 0.19
CA ILE A 156 -3.80 48.05 -0.02
C ILE A 156 -3.36 47.38 -1.32
N ARG A 157 -3.19 48.16 -2.39
CA ARG A 157 -2.67 47.65 -3.68
C ARG A 157 -1.21 47.22 -3.59
N ALA A 158 -0.38 47.99 -2.88
CA ALA A 158 1.02 47.62 -2.64
C ALA A 158 1.14 46.28 -1.90
N ALA A 159 0.16 45.93 -1.07
CA ALA A 159 0.04 44.63 -0.41
C ALA A 159 -0.54 43.51 -1.30
N GLY A 160 -0.86 43.79 -2.58
CA GLY A 160 -1.41 42.82 -3.53
C GLY A 160 -2.90 42.50 -3.36
N ILE A 161 -3.64 43.33 -2.62
CA ILE A 161 -5.08 43.15 -2.37
C ILE A 161 -5.86 44.00 -3.38
N LYS A 162 -6.88 43.39 -4.00
CA LYS A 162 -7.75 44.06 -4.98
C LYS A 162 -8.68 45.07 -4.30
N VAL A 163 -8.93 46.21 -4.96
CA VAL A 163 -9.88 47.23 -4.53
C VAL A 163 -11.01 47.34 -5.55
N LYS A 164 -12.27 47.44 -5.10
CA LYS A 164 -13.46 47.49 -5.96
C LYS A 164 -13.43 48.71 -6.89
N GLY A 165 -13.75 48.51 -8.17
CA GLY A 165 -13.69 49.56 -9.19
C GLY A 165 -12.46 49.49 -10.11
N GLU A 166 -11.61 48.49 -9.91
CA GLU A 166 -10.74 47.91 -10.96
C GLU A 166 -11.54 47.16 -12.02
#